data_AF-A0A539DBX1-F1
#
_entry.id   AF-A0A539DBX1-F1
#
_cell.length_a   1.000
_cell.length_b   1.000
_cell.length_c   1.000
_cell.angle_alpha   90.00
_cell.angle_beta   90.00
_cell.angle_gamma   90.00
#
_symmetry.space_group_name_H-M   'P 1'
#
loop_
_entity.id
_entity.type
_entity.pdbx_description
1 polymer ?
#
loop_
_entity_poly.entity_id
_entity_poly.type
_entity_poly.pdbx_seq_one_letter_code
_entity_poly.pdbx_strand_id
1 'polypeptide(L)'
;MKLSRRTTIFAGLLVAALVTACATQGMHLWTAPAPVRVEGASFSGWGPDPDAWEAVRVAARVVELAPEDRALRTVGQLEFRGGLELASDDARFGGLSGLHVEPDGRLIAVTDRGEWFVARLVLGESGELKGLVDARMAAMRDARGAPFARKEDADAEEVTRTSDGRFAVSFERTHSIRLYDLEKKGPSAAPDSELTLAGTAPLKANESLEALAPFDDGLITAGEGVTSRGAPFWIVPLVSETPPPSPKGRTSTRDFHGLSSLALLPDGDYLAMERFFAPILGLRIHVRRLTRAGLDAGPARWEGETVADFAPPLAIDNFEGLAVVQGAGDATRVYMVSDDNFNAAQRTLLYAFDLKPPAELTSELPKK
;
A
#
# COMPACT_ATOMS: atom_id res chain seq x y z
N MET A 1 -14.69 32.52 55.48
CA MET A 1 -13.51 32.30 56.35
C MET A 1 -13.00 30.90 56.11
N LYS A 2 -11.68 30.77 55.95
CA LYS A 2 -10.93 29.60 55.42
C LYS A 2 -11.27 28.28 56.13
N LEU A 3 -11.37 27.18 55.37
CA LEU A 3 -10.90 25.89 55.85
C LEU A 3 -10.05 25.20 54.79
N SER A 4 -9.06 24.46 55.30
CA SER A 4 -7.76 24.14 54.74
C SER A 4 -7.74 22.82 53.94
N ARG A 5 -6.76 22.75 53.04
CA ARG A 5 -6.32 21.59 52.23
C ARG A 5 -5.77 20.42 53.06
N ARG A 6 -5.70 19.28 52.35
CA ARG A 6 -4.95 18.00 52.55
C ARG A 6 -5.76 16.94 53.30
N THR A 7 -6.06 15.78 52.70
CA THR A 7 -5.05 14.76 52.38
C THR A 7 -5.47 13.86 51.20
N THR A 8 -4.50 13.64 50.31
CA THR A 8 -4.45 12.78 49.13
C THR A 8 -4.33 11.30 49.52
N ILE A 9 -4.58 10.40 48.56
CA ILE A 9 -4.07 9.03 48.37
C ILE A 9 -5.20 7.99 48.35
N PHE A 10 -5.68 7.65 47.16
CA PHE A 10 -6.04 6.28 46.72
C PHE A 10 -6.47 6.35 45.23
N ALA A 11 -5.51 6.66 44.35
CA ALA A 11 -5.70 6.61 42.89
C ALA A 11 -4.37 6.23 42.24
N GLY A 12 -3.84 5.05 42.59
CA GLY A 12 -2.51 4.63 42.16
C GLY A 12 -2.31 3.13 41.93
N LEU A 13 -3.34 2.29 42.04
CA LEU A 13 -3.15 0.83 41.94
C LEU A 13 -3.91 0.11 40.80
N LEU A 14 -4.71 0.80 39.98
CA LEU A 14 -5.43 0.13 38.88
C LEU A 14 -4.83 0.38 37.48
N VAL A 15 -3.87 1.29 37.33
CA VAL A 15 -3.25 1.59 36.02
C VAL A 15 -1.97 0.76 35.79
N ALA A 16 -1.37 0.20 36.84
CA ALA A 16 -0.13 -0.56 36.74
C ALA A 16 -0.29 -2.05 36.38
N ALA A 17 -1.53 -2.58 36.37
CA ALA A 17 -1.78 -4.00 36.11
C ALA A 17 -2.19 -4.34 34.66
N LEU A 18 -2.49 -3.36 33.81
CA LEU A 18 -2.84 -3.60 32.40
C LEU A 18 -1.72 -3.36 31.40
N VAL A 19 -0.58 -2.79 31.82
CA VAL A 19 0.59 -2.64 30.94
C VAL A 19 1.36 -3.97 30.80
N THR A 20 1.12 -4.93 31.68
CA THR A 20 1.94 -6.15 31.77
C THR A 20 1.41 -7.35 30.96
N ALA A 21 0.29 -7.21 30.25
CA ALA A 21 -0.32 -8.32 29.48
C ALA A 21 -0.15 -8.21 27.96
N CYS A 22 0.41 -7.12 27.43
CA CYS A 22 0.74 -6.99 25.99
C CYS A 22 2.22 -7.28 25.66
N ALA A 23 3.03 -7.67 26.64
CA ALA A 23 4.48 -7.84 26.47
C ALA A 23 4.91 -9.31 26.56
N THR A 24 4.26 -10.20 25.82
CA THR A 24 4.78 -11.57 25.58
C THR A 24 4.52 -12.02 24.14
N GLN A 25 4.88 -11.20 23.16
CA GLN A 25 5.42 -11.72 21.91
C GLN A 25 6.91 -11.42 21.95
N GLY A 26 7.72 -12.47 22.06
CA GLY A 26 9.16 -12.34 22.21
C GLY A 26 9.73 -11.51 21.06
N MET A 27 10.34 -10.38 21.40
CA MET A 27 11.23 -9.66 20.51
C MET A 27 12.44 -10.55 20.24
N HIS A 28 12.33 -11.44 19.26
CA HIS A 28 13.49 -12.06 18.67
C HIS A 28 14.10 -11.03 17.72
N LEU A 29 15.18 -10.38 18.17
CA LEU A 29 16.15 -9.73 17.28
C LEU A 29 16.61 -10.80 16.28
N TRP A 30 15.95 -10.84 15.13
CA TRP A 30 16.25 -11.82 14.11
C TRP A 30 17.36 -11.30 13.23
N THR A 31 18.48 -12.01 13.22
CA THR A 31 19.53 -11.79 12.25
C THR A 31 19.02 -12.25 10.89
N ALA A 32 19.00 -11.35 9.91
CA ALA A 32 18.62 -11.65 8.55
C ALA A 32 19.39 -12.89 8.02
N PRO A 33 18.72 -13.86 7.38
CA PRO A 33 19.38 -15.02 6.81
C PRO A 33 20.34 -14.56 5.71
N ALA A 34 21.32 -15.40 5.39
CA ALA A 34 22.23 -15.12 4.28
C ALA A 34 21.41 -14.90 2.99
N PRO A 35 21.76 -13.91 2.15
CA PRO A 35 21.05 -13.65 0.92
C PRO A 35 20.99 -14.92 0.09
N VAL A 36 19.77 -15.35 -0.27
CA VAL A 36 19.60 -16.46 -1.20
C VAL A 36 19.89 -15.91 -2.58
N ARG A 37 21.02 -16.31 -3.16
CA ARG A 37 21.35 -15.99 -4.55
C ARG A 37 20.57 -16.94 -5.44
N VAL A 38 19.58 -16.44 -6.16
CA VAL A 38 18.93 -17.20 -7.24
C VAL A 38 19.87 -17.11 -8.45
N GLU A 39 20.33 -18.27 -8.94
CA GLU A 39 21.17 -18.31 -10.15
C GLU A 39 20.37 -17.79 -11.36
N GLY A 40 20.96 -16.86 -12.12
CA GLY A 40 20.46 -16.45 -13.44
C GLY A 40 19.66 -15.15 -13.53
N ALA A 41 19.38 -14.46 -12.42
CA ALA A 41 18.83 -13.10 -12.46
C ALA A 41 19.54 -12.23 -11.42
N SER A 42 20.35 -11.27 -11.86
CA SER A 42 20.82 -10.18 -11.02
C SER A 42 20.09 -8.93 -11.46
N PHE A 43 19.02 -8.57 -10.76
CA PHE A 43 18.37 -7.28 -10.95
C PHE A 43 19.22 -6.20 -10.26
N SER A 44 19.74 -5.25 -11.05
CA SER A 44 20.55 -4.14 -10.55
C SER A 44 19.72 -2.91 -10.18
N GLY A 45 18.39 -3.00 -10.25
CA GLY A 45 17.51 -1.83 -10.18
C GLY A 45 17.17 -1.27 -11.56
N TRP A 46 16.50 -0.11 -11.57
CA TRP A 46 16.10 0.61 -12.78
C TRP A 46 17.06 1.72 -13.19
N GLY A 47 17.23 1.88 -14.50
CA GLY A 47 18.04 2.96 -15.05
C GLY A 47 19.37 2.51 -15.66
N PRO A 48 20.10 3.46 -16.25
CA PRO A 48 21.37 3.19 -16.93
C PRO A 48 22.56 3.00 -15.98
N ASP A 49 22.42 3.42 -14.72
CA ASP A 49 23.48 3.36 -13.70
C ASP A 49 23.08 2.41 -12.55
N PRO A 50 23.59 1.16 -12.55
CA PRO A 50 23.42 0.21 -11.46
C PRO A 50 23.89 0.72 -10.09
N ASP A 51 24.90 1.58 -10.04
CA ASP A 51 25.49 2.05 -8.79
C ASP A 51 24.61 3.13 -8.12
N ALA A 52 23.60 3.64 -8.83
CA ALA A 52 22.57 4.51 -8.27
C ALA A 52 21.62 3.79 -7.31
N TRP A 53 21.69 2.45 -7.24
CA TRP A 53 20.93 1.62 -6.31
C TRP A 53 21.84 0.94 -5.29
N GLU A 54 21.56 1.15 -4.01
CA GLU A 54 22.31 0.51 -2.94
C GLU A 54 21.70 -0.84 -2.59
N ALA A 55 22.52 -1.88 -2.58
CA ALA A 55 22.08 -3.21 -2.13
C ALA A 55 21.71 -3.17 -0.64
N VAL A 56 20.53 -3.65 -0.29
CA VAL A 56 20.09 -3.78 1.10
C VAL A 56 19.85 -5.23 1.46
N ARG A 57 20.16 -5.60 2.70
CA ARG A 57 19.87 -6.94 3.21
C ARG A 57 18.45 -6.95 3.76
N VAL A 58 17.54 -7.61 3.04
CA VAL A 58 16.18 -7.83 3.53
C VAL A 58 16.01 -9.29 3.90
N ALA A 59 15.69 -9.50 5.16
CA ALA A 59 15.26 -10.74 5.73
C ALA A 59 13.79 -10.97 5.37
N ALA A 60 13.45 -12.13 4.81
CA ALA A 60 12.07 -12.48 4.51
C ALA A 60 11.69 -13.78 5.23
N ARG A 61 10.63 -13.73 6.04
CA ARG A 61 10.08 -14.89 6.76
C ARG A 61 8.69 -15.20 6.23
N VAL A 62 8.46 -16.44 5.81
CA VAL A 62 7.11 -16.87 5.42
C VAL A 62 6.19 -16.82 6.63
N VAL A 63 5.00 -16.23 6.43
CA VAL A 63 3.94 -16.12 7.42
C VAL A 63 2.62 -16.66 6.88
N GLU A 64 1.76 -17.08 7.80
CA GLU A 64 0.42 -17.58 7.49
C GLU A 64 -0.62 -16.46 7.68
N LEU A 65 -1.63 -16.45 6.82
CA LEU A 65 -2.78 -15.54 6.93
C LEU A 65 -3.51 -15.68 8.27
N ALA A 66 -3.63 -16.91 8.77
CA ALA A 66 -4.30 -17.23 10.03
C ALA A 66 -3.44 -18.25 10.80
N PRO A 67 -2.54 -17.81 11.70
CA PRO A 67 -1.61 -18.70 12.40
C PRO A 67 -2.30 -19.82 13.19
N GLU A 68 -3.48 -19.53 13.75
CA GLU A 68 -4.29 -20.46 14.55
C GLU A 68 -5.19 -21.39 13.70
N ASP A 69 -5.42 -21.05 12.42
CA ASP A 69 -6.18 -21.87 11.47
C ASP A 69 -5.53 -21.85 10.09
N ARG A 70 -4.52 -22.70 9.90
CA ARG A 70 -3.77 -22.78 8.64
C ARG A 70 -4.60 -23.27 7.45
N ALA A 71 -5.78 -23.85 7.70
CA ALA A 71 -6.70 -24.25 6.63
C ALA A 71 -7.48 -23.06 6.06
N LEU A 72 -7.56 -21.93 6.79
CA LEU A 72 -8.16 -20.70 6.29
C LEU A 72 -7.27 -20.05 5.24
N ARG A 73 -7.61 -20.28 3.97
CA ARG A 73 -6.88 -19.78 2.80
C ARG A 73 -7.69 -18.80 1.96
N THR A 74 -8.89 -18.41 2.39
CA THR A 74 -9.75 -17.51 1.62
C THR A 74 -10.36 -16.45 2.51
N VAL A 75 -10.33 -15.20 2.06
CA VAL A 75 -11.00 -14.05 2.68
C VAL A 75 -11.88 -13.42 1.62
N GLY A 76 -13.20 -13.58 1.75
CA GLY A 76 -14.13 -13.19 0.67
C GLY A 76 -13.76 -13.85 -0.66
N GLN A 77 -13.47 -13.04 -1.67
CA GLN A 77 -13.07 -13.48 -3.01
C GLN A 77 -11.55 -13.65 -3.18
N LEU A 78 -10.75 -13.35 -2.15
CA LEU A 78 -9.29 -13.43 -2.22
C LEU A 78 -8.78 -14.77 -1.68
N GLU A 79 -8.05 -15.52 -2.49
CA GLU A 79 -7.37 -16.75 -2.09
C GLU A 79 -5.92 -16.46 -1.72
N PHE A 80 -5.51 -16.76 -0.50
CA PHE A 80 -4.16 -16.50 -0.03
C PHE A 80 -3.13 -17.40 -0.71
N ARG A 81 -2.15 -16.77 -1.37
CA ARG A 81 -1.03 -17.38 -2.09
C ARG A 81 0.30 -17.21 -1.37
N GLY A 82 0.30 -16.86 -0.09
CA GLY A 82 1.50 -16.75 0.73
C GLY A 82 1.77 -15.33 1.20
N GLY A 83 2.52 -15.21 2.28
CA GLY A 83 2.85 -13.94 2.90
C GLY A 83 4.28 -13.96 3.41
N LEU A 84 4.89 -12.78 3.42
CA LEU A 84 6.23 -12.54 3.96
C LEU A 84 6.14 -11.48 5.05
N GLU A 85 6.86 -11.70 6.14
CA GLU A 85 7.30 -10.63 7.04
C GLU A 85 8.72 -10.24 6.65
N LEU A 86 8.91 -8.95 6.39
CA LEU A 86 10.16 -8.37 5.91
C LEU A 86 10.84 -7.57 7.02
N ALA A 87 12.16 -7.67 7.11
CA ALA A 87 12.96 -6.88 8.04
C ALA A 87 14.34 -6.57 7.47
N SER A 88 14.90 -5.42 7.82
CA SER A 88 16.27 -5.05 7.44
C SER A 88 16.97 -4.34 8.59
N ASP A 89 18.30 -4.39 8.60
CA ASP A 89 19.16 -3.58 9.46
C ASP A 89 19.50 -2.21 8.85
N ASP A 90 19.14 -1.98 7.58
CA ASP A 90 19.24 -0.66 6.96
C ASP A 90 18.17 0.28 7.53
N ALA A 91 18.61 1.42 8.10
CA ALA A 91 17.73 2.38 8.77
C ALA A 91 16.73 3.09 7.83
N ARG A 92 16.91 2.95 6.50
CA ARG A 92 15.99 3.46 5.49
C ARG A 92 14.80 2.53 5.27
N PHE A 93 14.96 1.23 5.53
CA PHE A 93 13.92 0.23 5.27
C PHE A 93 12.81 0.28 6.34
N GLY A 94 11.56 0.19 5.88
CA GLY A 94 10.34 0.38 6.68
C GLY A 94 9.45 1.42 5.99
N GLY A 95 8.31 1.78 6.59
CA GLY A 95 7.52 2.89 6.05
C GLY A 95 6.83 2.61 4.71
N LEU A 96 6.63 1.35 4.30
CA LEU A 96 6.24 1.01 2.93
C LEU A 96 4.76 1.37 2.66
N SER A 97 4.54 2.39 1.83
CA SER A 97 3.19 2.95 1.58
C SER A 97 2.55 2.49 0.28
N GLY A 98 3.24 2.70 -0.83
CA GLY A 98 2.78 2.27 -2.14
C GLY A 98 3.57 1.09 -2.69
N LEU A 99 2.95 0.28 -3.53
CA LEU A 99 3.69 -0.71 -4.33
C LEU A 99 3.15 -0.90 -5.75
N HIS A 100 4.07 -1.21 -6.65
CA HIS A 100 3.81 -1.69 -8.00
C HIS A 100 4.57 -3.00 -8.22
N VAL A 101 3.96 -3.94 -8.95
CA VAL A 101 4.60 -5.20 -9.34
C VAL A 101 4.51 -5.38 -10.84
N GLU A 102 5.66 -5.53 -11.47
CA GLU A 102 5.79 -5.82 -12.90
C GLU A 102 5.40 -7.27 -13.21
N PRO A 103 4.97 -7.57 -14.46
CA PRO A 103 4.65 -8.93 -14.90
C PRO A 103 5.78 -9.96 -14.69
N ASP A 104 7.02 -9.51 -14.67
CA ASP A 104 8.19 -10.38 -14.49
C ASP A 104 8.60 -10.56 -13.01
N GLY A 105 7.80 -10.05 -12.07
CA GLY A 105 7.99 -10.19 -10.63
C GLY A 105 8.92 -9.15 -10.00
N ARG A 106 9.34 -8.11 -10.72
CA ARG A 106 9.98 -6.96 -10.08
C ARG A 106 8.96 -6.16 -9.28
N LEU A 107 9.30 -5.92 -8.01
CA LEU A 107 8.54 -5.07 -7.10
C LEU A 107 9.23 -3.70 -7.03
N ILE A 108 8.42 -2.65 -7.05
CA ILE A 108 8.80 -1.28 -6.75
C ILE A 108 7.87 -0.81 -5.64
N ALA A 109 8.42 -0.26 -4.56
CA ALA A 109 7.66 0.36 -3.49
C ALA A 109 8.25 1.73 -3.16
N VAL A 110 7.43 2.57 -2.54
CA VAL A 110 7.82 3.88 -2.00
C VAL A 110 7.58 3.88 -0.50
N THR A 111 8.31 4.74 0.21
CA THR A 111 8.19 4.87 1.66
C THR A 111 7.73 6.27 2.09
N ASP A 112 7.12 6.39 3.27
CA ASP A 112 6.82 7.68 3.95
C ASP A 112 8.07 8.55 4.26
N ARG A 113 9.28 8.03 3.99
CA ARG A 113 10.56 8.75 4.08
C ARG A 113 11.16 9.17 2.73
N GLY A 114 10.46 8.92 1.63
CA GLY A 114 10.92 9.27 0.28
C GLY A 114 12.09 8.41 -0.19
N GLU A 115 12.05 7.11 0.08
CA GLU A 115 12.97 6.12 -0.47
C GLU A 115 12.24 5.29 -1.53
N TRP A 116 12.96 4.95 -2.60
CA TRP A 116 12.59 3.84 -3.47
C TRP A 116 13.05 2.53 -2.81
N PHE A 117 12.18 1.53 -2.80
CA PHE A 117 12.54 0.16 -2.50
C PHE A 117 12.24 -0.71 -3.72
N VAL A 118 13.21 -1.49 -4.18
CA VAL A 118 13.01 -2.43 -5.29
C VAL A 118 13.54 -3.80 -4.94
N ALA A 119 12.87 -4.84 -5.43
CA ALA A 119 13.27 -6.22 -5.25
C ALA A 119 12.71 -7.10 -6.37
N ARG A 120 13.09 -8.37 -6.41
CA ARG A 120 12.45 -9.39 -7.23
C ARG A 120 11.74 -10.40 -6.34
N LEU A 121 10.45 -10.61 -6.59
CA LEU A 121 9.66 -11.61 -5.88
C LEU A 121 10.12 -13.02 -6.26
N VAL A 122 10.19 -13.89 -5.25
CA VAL A 122 10.46 -15.32 -5.42
C VAL A 122 9.16 -16.08 -5.19
N LEU A 123 8.68 -16.73 -6.25
CA LEU A 123 7.50 -17.57 -6.23
C LEU A 123 7.90 -19.05 -6.25
N GLY A 124 7.12 -19.89 -5.55
CA GLY A 124 7.24 -21.34 -5.62
C GLY A 124 6.66 -21.91 -6.93
N GLU A 125 6.80 -23.23 -7.12
CA GLU A 125 6.32 -23.93 -8.32
C GLU A 125 4.81 -23.79 -8.53
N SER A 126 4.04 -23.65 -7.43
CA SER A 126 2.59 -23.43 -7.48
C SER A 126 2.22 -21.94 -7.51
N GLY A 127 3.19 -21.04 -7.73
CA GLY A 127 2.99 -19.59 -7.79
C GLY A 127 2.79 -18.92 -6.44
N GLU A 128 3.07 -19.61 -5.34
CA GLU A 128 2.96 -19.06 -3.99
C GLU A 128 4.15 -18.15 -3.65
N LEU A 129 3.93 -17.05 -2.93
CA LEU A 129 5.00 -16.14 -2.50
C LEU A 129 5.88 -16.81 -1.44
N LYS A 130 7.18 -16.94 -1.74
CA LYS A 130 8.17 -17.63 -0.89
C LYS A 130 9.28 -16.72 -0.36
N GLY A 131 9.54 -15.60 -1.02
CA GLY A 131 10.59 -14.68 -0.60
C GLY A 131 10.76 -13.53 -1.58
N LEU A 132 11.84 -12.80 -1.40
CA LEU A 132 12.34 -11.80 -2.34
C LEU A 132 13.86 -11.85 -2.40
N VAL A 133 14.43 -11.37 -3.51
CA VAL A 133 15.88 -11.28 -3.74
C VAL A 133 16.21 -9.95 -4.42
N ASP A 134 17.50 -9.65 -4.54
CA ASP A 134 18.01 -8.43 -5.17
C ASP A 134 17.37 -7.14 -4.62
N ALA A 135 17.17 -7.09 -3.30
CA ALA A 135 16.63 -5.92 -2.64
C ALA A 135 17.59 -4.74 -2.71
N ARG A 136 17.10 -3.59 -3.16
CA ARG A 136 17.86 -2.33 -3.27
C ARG A 136 17.04 -1.14 -2.83
N MET A 137 17.74 -0.11 -2.38
CA MET A 137 17.15 1.17 -2.04
C MET A 137 17.88 2.32 -2.70
N ALA A 138 17.16 3.42 -2.90
CA ALA A 138 17.71 4.68 -3.37
C ALA A 138 16.82 5.84 -2.94
N ALA A 139 17.43 6.92 -2.47
CA ALA A 139 16.69 8.11 -2.08
C ALA A 139 16.01 8.76 -3.28
N MET A 140 14.72 9.06 -3.16
CA MET A 140 13.98 9.83 -4.15
C MET A 140 14.52 11.26 -4.23
N ARG A 141 14.34 11.91 -5.39
CA ARG A 141 14.72 13.32 -5.58
C ARG A 141 13.52 14.24 -5.69
N ASP A 142 13.70 15.47 -5.20
CA ASP A 142 12.77 16.57 -5.38
C ASP A 142 12.77 17.09 -6.83
N ALA A 143 11.90 18.06 -7.13
CA ALA A 143 11.80 18.69 -8.45
C ALA A 143 13.09 19.37 -8.93
N ARG A 144 14.09 19.58 -8.07
CA ARG A 144 15.41 20.15 -8.39
C ARG A 144 16.49 19.09 -8.54
N GLY A 145 16.14 17.81 -8.37
CA GLY A 145 17.10 16.69 -8.39
C GLY A 145 17.88 16.55 -7.08
N ALA A 146 17.50 17.25 -6.02
CA ALA A 146 18.16 17.20 -4.72
C ALA A 146 17.45 16.19 -3.78
N PRO A 147 18.14 15.68 -2.74
CA PRO A 147 17.45 15.06 -1.62
C PRO A 147 16.39 16.01 -1.03
N PHE A 148 15.31 15.43 -0.51
CA PHE A 148 14.29 16.21 0.18
C PHE A 148 14.86 16.95 1.39
N ALA A 149 14.56 18.24 1.50
CA ALA A 149 15.08 19.08 2.58
C ALA A 149 14.39 18.82 3.93
N ARG A 150 13.16 18.30 3.89
CA ARG A 150 12.29 18.03 5.04
C ARG A 150 11.63 16.66 4.83
N LYS A 151 11.45 15.89 5.92
CA LYS A 151 10.77 14.57 5.85
C LYS A 151 9.38 14.74 5.24
N GLU A 152 8.69 15.76 5.68
CA GLU A 152 7.38 16.20 5.24
C GLU A 152 7.23 16.27 3.71
N ASP A 153 8.26 16.75 3.01
CA ASP A 153 8.20 16.89 1.55
C ASP A 153 8.42 15.57 0.81
N ALA A 154 8.96 14.57 1.52
CA ALA A 154 9.36 13.25 1.02
C ALA A 154 8.29 12.17 1.23
N ASP A 155 7.20 12.51 1.93
CA ASP A 155 6.15 11.61 2.34
C ASP A 155 5.37 11.08 1.12
N ALA A 156 5.74 9.89 0.66
CA ALA A 156 5.28 9.28 -0.59
C ALA A 156 4.28 8.17 -0.28
N GLU A 157 3.15 8.22 -0.97
CA GLU A 157 1.93 7.54 -0.51
C GLU A 157 1.58 6.34 -1.38
N GLU A 158 1.63 6.52 -2.70
CA GLU A 158 1.31 5.47 -3.65
C GLU A 158 2.22 5.56 -4.89
N VAL A 159 2.47 4.42 -5.54
CA VAL A 159 3.24 4.35 -6.78
C VAL A 159 2.54 3.51 -7.84
N THR A 160 2.50 4.01 -9.07
CA THR A 160 1.98 3.23 -10.21
C THR A 160 2.74 3.50 -11.50
N ARG A 161 2.72 2.52 -12.41
CA ARG A 161 3.33 2.67 -13.74
C ARG A 161 2.33 3.28 -14.72
N THR A 162 2.71 4.37 -15.37
CA THR A 162 1.89 5.07 -16.37
C THR A 162 1.90 4.36 -17.71
N SER A 163 0.94 4.70 -18.58
CA SER A 163 0.85 4.15 -19.95
C SER A 163 2.07 4.46 -20.82
N ASP A 164 2.81 5.54 -20.52
CA ASP A 164 4.05 5.92 -21.19
C ASP A 164 5.33 5.35 -20.52
N GLY A 165 5.16 4.47 -19.53
CA GLY A 165 6.23 3.69 -18.91
C GLY A 165 6.96 4.38 -17.74
N ARG A 166 6.61 5.63 -17.41
CA ARG A 166 7.09 6.34 -16.22
C ARG A 166 6.43 5.79 -14.95
N PHE A 167 6.96 6.16 -13.78
CA PHE A 167 6.34 5.89 -12.49
C PHE A 167 5.72 7.17 -11.94
N ALA A 168 4.42 7.13 -11.65
CA ALA A 168 3.72 8.20 -10.96
C ALA A 168 3.75 7.92 -9.46
N VAL A 169 4.08 8.93 -8.65
CA VAL A 169 4.09 8.86 -7.19
C VAL A 169 3.31 10.02 -6.60
N SER A 170 2.38 9.75 -5.70
CA SER A 170 1.66 10.78 -4.93
C SER A 170 2.40 11.14 -3.64
N PHE A 171 2.27 12.40 -3.21
CA PHE A 171 2.94 12.93 -2.01
C PHE A 171 1.96 13.60 -1.05
N GLU A 172 2.16 13.36 0.26
CA GLU A 172 1.18 13.69 1.30
C GLU A 172 0.89 15.20 1.31
N ARG A 173 1.93 16.00 1.49
CA ARG A 173 1.79 17.40 1.89
C ARG A 173 1.64 18.38 0.75
N THR A 174 2.23 18.08 -0.40
CA THR A 174 2.07 18.91 -1.58
C THR A 174 0.78 18.59 -2.32
N HIS A 175 0.12 17.47 -1.98
CA HIS A 175 -1.04 16.93 -2.69
C HIS A 175 -0.81 16.94 -4.21
N SER A 176 0.40 16.52 -4.61
CA SER A 176 0.85 16.50 -5.99
C SER A 176 1.30 15.10 -6.37
N ILE A 177 1.29 14.84 -7.68
CA ILE A 177 1.79 13.60 -8.27
C ILE A 177 3.04 13.93 -9.05
N ARG A 178 4.12 13.18 -8.89
CA ARG A 178 5.36 13.35 -9.65
C ARG A 178 5.60 12.16 -10.55
N LEU A 179 6.07 12.42 -11.76
CA LEU A 179 6.38 11.40 -12.75
C LEU A 179 7.89 11.19 -12.82
N TYR A 180 8.36 9.96 -12.62
CA TYR A 180 9.76 9.58 -12.64
C TYR A 180 10.04 8.57 -13.76
N ASP A 181 10.91 8.92 -14.71
CA ASP A 181 11.41 7.96 -15.71
C ASP A 181 12.59 7.14 -15.13
N LEU A 182 12.28 6.16 -14.28
CA LEU A 182 13.28 5.30 -13.65
C LEU A 182 14.07 4.47 -14.68
N GLU A 183 13.43 4.05 -15.78
CA GLU A 183 14.10 3.24 -16.81
C GLU A 183 15.18 4.02 -17.56
N LYS A 184 14.92 5.29 -17.93
CA LYS A 184 15.89 6.08 -18.69
C LYS A 184 16.83 6.89 -17.81
N LYS A 185 16.40 7.30 -16.61
CA LYS A 185 17.17 8.24 -15.77
C LYS A 185 17.62 7.68 -14.43
N GLY A 186 17.06 6.55 -14.00
CA GLY A 186 17.37 5.94 -12.71
C GLY A 186 16.75 6.69 -11.50
N PRO A 187 17.02 6.21 -10.28
CA PRO A 187 16.33 6.66 -9.05
C PRO A 187 16.79 8.03 -8.55
N SER A 188 18.00 8.45 -8.95
CA SER A 188 18.62 9.70 -8.50
C SER A 188 18.31 10.90 -9.40
N ALA A 189 17.36 10.76 -10.33
CA ALA A 189 16.96 11.85 -11.21
C ALA A 189 15.78 12.65 -10.63
N ALA A 190 15.73 13.94 -10.97
CA ALA A 190 14.54 14.77 -10.76
C ALA A 190 13.33 14.18 -11.50
N PRO A 191 12.10 14.36 -10.99
CA PRO A 191 10.90 13.98 -11.72
C PRO A 191 10.82 14.72 -13.05
N ASP A 192 10.30 14.04 -14.07
CA ASP A 192 9.99 14.60 -15.40
C ASP A 192 8.94 15.70 -15.33
N SER A 193 7.99 15.57 -14.41
CA SER A 193 6.94 16.55 -14.20
C SER A 193 6.32 16.41 -12.82
N GLU A 194 5.79 17.51 -12.31
CA GLU A 194 4.91 17.54 -11.14
C GLU A 194 3.50 17.96 -11.61
N LEU A 195 2.50 17.15 -11.26
CA LEU A 195 1.09 17.32 -11.57
C LEU A 195 0.40 17.85 -10.33
N THR A 196 -0.18 19.04 -10.44
CA THR A 196 -0.94 19.68 -9.36
C THR A 196 -2.44 19.54 -9.61
N LEU A 197 -3.22 19.52 -8.52
CA LEU A 197 -4.67 19.32 -8.58
C LEU A 197 -5.38 20.52 -7.96
N ALA A 198 -6.50 20.93 -8.57
CA ALA A 198 -7.43 21.88 -7.96
C ALA A 198 -8.28 21.17 -6.90
N GLY A 199 -8.78 21.92 -5.92
CA GLY A 199 -9.75 21.42 -4.95
C GLY A 199 -9.18 20.48 -3.88
N THR A 200 -7.86 20.45 -3.69
CA THR A 200 -7.17 19.69 -2.63
C THR A 200 -7.20 20.38 -1.27
N ALA A 201 -7.47 21.69 -1.20
CA ALA A 201 -7.50 22.45 0.06
C ALA A 201 -8.36 21.88 1.21
N PRO A 202 -9.46 21.12 0.97
CA PRO A 202 -10.22 20.46 2.03
C PRO A 202 -9.58 19.18 2.59
N LEU A 203 -8.58 18.62 1.91
CA LEU A 203 -7.79 17.50 2.43
C LEU A 203 -7.00 18.00 3.64
N LYS A 204 -6.99 17.21 4.73
CA LYS A 204 -6.15 17.56 5.87
C LYS A 204 -4.69 17.36 5.49
N ALA A 205 -3.80 18.00 6.24
CA ALA A 205 -2.37 17.81 6.06
C ALA A 205 -1.92 16.35 6.23
N ASN A 206 -2.74 15.51 6.87
CA ASN A 206 -2.51 14.10 7.12
C ASN A 206 -3.51 13.15 6.42
N GLU A 207 -4.25 13.67 5.43
CA GLU A 207 -5.19 12.89 4.61
C GLU A 207 -4.90 13.27 3.16
N SER A 208 -4.06 12.51 2.46
CA SER A 208 -3.53 12.95 1.16
C SER A 208 -4.05 12.12 -0.01
N LEU A 209 -3.39 12.21 -1.17
CA LEU A 209 -3.66 11.42 -2.37
C LEU A 209 -3.17 9.98 -2.20
N GLU A 210 -3.76 9.25 -1.26
CA GLU A 210 -3.29 7.90 -0.89
C GLU A 210 -3.63 6.84 -1.92
N ALA A 211 -4.56 7.10 -2.82
CA ALA A 211 -4.91 6.15 -3.86
C ALA A 211 -4.57 6.70 -5.25
N LEU A 212 -3.81 5.93 -6.03
CA LEU A 212 -3.32 6.30 -7.35
C LEU A 212 -3.23 5.07 -8.26
N ALA A 213 -3.89 5.13 -9.41
CA ALA A 213 -3.85 4.06 -10.42
C ALA A 213 -3.82 4.62 -11.85
N PRO A 214 -3.43 3.80 -12.84
CA PRO A 214 -3.53 4.18 -14.25
C PRO A 214 -5.00 4.34 -14.66
N PHE A 215 -5.28 5.29 -15.54
CA PHE A 215 -6.61 5.53 -16.08
C PHE A 215 -6.51 5.95 -17.55
N ASP A 216 -6.82 5.05 -18.47
CA ASP A 216 -6.64 5.25 -19.92
C ASP A 216 -5.20 5.74 -20.22
N ASP A 217 -5.03 6.90 -20.87
CA ASP A 217 -3.72 7.53 -21.13
C ASP A 217 -3.23 8.44 -19.99
N GLY A 218 -3.89 8.38 -18.83
CA GLY A 218 -3.67 9.23 -17.66
C GLY A 218 -3.66 8.44 -16.36
N LEU A 219 -4.12 9.11 -15.30
CA LEU A 219 -4.18 8.59 -13.94
C LEU A 219 -5.55 8.86 -13.33
N ILE A 220 -5.96 8.00 -12.41
CA ILE A 220 -7.01 8.27 -11.44
C ILE A 220 -6.38 8.33 -10.06
N THR A 221 -6.74 9.34 -9.27
CA THR A 221 -6.28 9.46 -7.88
C THR A 221 -7.41 9.85 -6.97
N ALA A 222 -7.33 9.46 -5.70
CA ALA A 222 -8.30 9.80 -4.68
C ALA A 222 -7.61 10.08 -3.34
N GLY A 223 -8.28 10.90 -2.52
CA GLY A 223 -7.80 11.20 -1.18
C GLY A 223 -8.05 10.06 -0.16
N GLU A 224 -7.53 10.16 1.06
CA GLU A 224 -7.83 9.17 2.12
C GLU A 224 -9.31 9.22 2.55
N GLY A 225 -9.85 10.42 2.78
CA GLY A 225 -11.30 10.62 2.96
C GLY A 225 -11.94 9.86 4.12
N VAL A 226 -11.43 10.04 5.35
CA VAL A 226 -11.93 9.44 6.60
C VAL A 226 -13.23 10.10 7.10
N THR A 227 -14.23 10.24 6.22
CA THR A 227 -15.51 10.89 6.54
C THR A 227 -16.67 10.15 5.92
N SER A 228 -17.88 10.32 6.48
CA SER A 228 -19.13 9.81 5.88
C SER A 228 -19.43 10.37 4.48
N ARG A 229 -18.63 11.33 3.99
CA ARG A 229 -18.76 11.89 2.65
C ARG A 229 -17.90 11.16 1.62
N GLY A 230 -17.07 10.20 2.01
CA GLY A 230 -16.13 9.50 1.12
C GLY A 230 -14.88 10.30 0.78
N ALA A 231 -14.06 9.81 -0.16
CA ALA A 231 -12.86 10.49 -0.63
C ALA A 231 -13.09 11.22 -1.96
N PRO A 232 -12.67 12.48 -2.14
CA PRO A 232 -12.68 13.10 -3.46
C PRO A 232 -11.74 12.33 -4.41
N PHE A 233 -12.10 12.27 -5.70
CA PHE A 233 -11.24 11.68 -6.73
C PHE A 233 -11.10 12.58 -7.96
N TRP A 234 -10.00 12.40 -8.69
CA TRP A 234 -9.60 13.16 -9.87
C TRP A 234 -9.22 12.22 -11.01
N ILE A 235 -9.45 12.68 -12.24
CA ILE A 235 -8.85 12.11 -13.45
C ILE A 235 -7.78 13.10 -13.90
N VAL A 236 -6.54 12.62 -14.06
CA VAL A 236 -5.34 13.44 -14.15
C VAL A 236 -4.56 13.06 -15.41
N PRO A 237 -4.39 13.96 -16.38
CA PRO A 237 -3.51 13.74 -17.52
C PRO A 237 -2.04 13.63 -17.09
N LEU A 238 -1.20 12.95 -17.87
CA LEU A 238 0.24 12.83 -17.62
C LEU A 238 1.04 14.11 -17.95
N VAL A 239 0.34 15.22 -18.17
CA VAL A 239 0.89 16.54 -18.45
C VAL A 239 0.22 17.55 -17.53
N SER A 240 0.98 18.53 -17.05
CA SER A 240 0.43 19.59 -16.23
C SER A 240 -0.54 20.46 -17.05
N GLU A 241 -1.74 20.69 -16.52
CA GLU A 241 -2.76 21.53 -17.16
C GLU A 241 -2.93 22.87 -16.45
N THR A 242 -3.53 23.85 -17.14
CA THR A 242 -3.93 25.14 -16.57
C THR A 242 -5.31 25.52 -17.13
N PRO A 243 -6.38 25.52 -16.30
CA PRO A 243 -6.38 25.23 -14.87
C PRO A 243 -6.09 23.75 -14.56
N PRO A 244 -5.54 23.43 -13.37
CA PRO A 244 -5.30 22.04 -12.98
C PRO A 244 -6.61 21.26 -12.83
N PRO A 245 -6.59 19.91 -12.97
CA PRO A 245 -7.78 19.08 -12.86
C PRO A 245 -8.52 19.29 -11.54
N SER A 246 -9.85 19.43 -11.62
CA SER A 246 -10.73 19.53 -10.44
C SER A 246 -11.34 18.17 -10.09
N PRO A 247 -11.79 17.96 -8.84
CA PRO A 247 -12.38 16.69 -8.44
C PRO A 247 -13.57 16.35 -9.33
N LYS A 248 -13.64 15.12 -9.80
CA LYS A 248 -14.78 14.62 -10.59
C LYS A 248 -15.94 14.18 -9.72
N GLY A 249 -15.65 13.78 -8.49
CA GLY A 249 -16.60 13.10 -7.65
C GLY A 249 -16.05 12.69 -6.31
N ARG A 250 -16.77 11.78 -5.65
CA ARG A 250 -16.32 11.15 -4.40
C ARG A 250 -16.49 9.64 -4.46
N THR A 251 -15.53 8.88 -3.92
CA THR A 251 -15.73 7.46 -3.63
C THR A 251 -16.76 7.29 -2.54
N SER A 252 -17.42 6.14 -2.48
CA SER A 252 -18.04 5.70 -1.22
C SER A 252 -16.95 5.11 -0.35
N THR A 253 -16.77 5.57 0.89
CA THR A 253 -16.01 4.84 1.90
C THR A 253 -16.99 4.19 2.87
N ARG A 254 -16.65 3.01 3.39
CA ARG A 254 -17.51 2.27 4.32
C ARG A 254 -17.10 2.54 5.76
N ASP A 255 -18.08 2.75 6.65
CA ASP A 255 -17.89 2.68 8.10
C ASP A 255 -16.71 3.53 8.65
N PHE A 256 -16.47 4.72 8.08
CA PHE A 256 -15.35 5.61 8.41
C PHE A 256 -13.95 5.06 8.13
N HIS A 257 -13.81 4.08 7.23
CA HIS A 257 -12.51 3.66 6.72
C HIS A 257 -11.94 4.71 5.77
N GLY A 258 -10.65 4.99 5.87
CA GLY A 258 -9.90 5.81 4.93
C GLY A 258 -9.45 4.97 3.74
N LEU A 259 -9.62 5.46 2.53
CA LEU A 259 -9.08 4.85 1.32
C LEU A 259 -7.55 4.97 1.32
N SER A 260 -6.82 3.86 1.22
CA SER A 260 -5.35 3.87 1.28
C SER A 260 -4.68 3.45 -0.02
N SER A 261 -5.40 2.83 -0.96
CA SER A 261 -4.82 2.44 -2.25
C SER A 261 -5.88 2.14 -3.31
N LEU A 262 -5.48 2.26 -4.58
CA LEU A 262 -6.24 1.89 -5.78
C LEU A 262 -5.35 1.06 -6.72
N ALA A 263 -5.85 -0.06 -7.23
CA ALA A 263 -5.15 -0.87 -8.22
C ALA A 263 -6.07 -1.25 -9.38
N LEU A 264 -5.60 -1.03 -10.61
CA LEU A 264 -6.33 -1.35 -11.84
C LEU A 264 -6.40 -2.87 -12.04
N LEU A 265 -7.60 -3.40 -12.24
CA LEU A 265 -7.84 -4.79 -12.62
C LEU A 265 -7.72 -4.98 -14.14
N PRO A 266 -7.39 -6.20 -14.61
CA PRO A 266 -7.29 -6.50 -16.05
C PRO A 266 -8.57 -6.22 -16.87
N ASP A 267 -9.73 -6.23 -16.21
CA ASP A 267 -11.04 -5.94 -16.81
C ASP A 267 -11.41 -4.44 -16.82
N GLY A 268 -10.53 -3.57 -16.32
CA GLY A 268 -10.71 -2.12 -16.28
C GLY A 268 -11.39 -1.58 -15.02
N ASP A 269 -11.85 -2.45 -14.12
CA ASP A 269 -12.32 -2.06 -12.79
C ASP A 269 -11.14 -1.81 -11.85
N TYR A 270 -11.41 -1.41 -10.60
CA TYR A 270 -10.38 -1.09 -9.63
C TYR A 270 -10.61 -1.86 -8.34
N LEU A 271 -9.54 -2.37 -7.74
CA LEU A 271 -9.53 -2.69 -6.32
C LEU A 271 -9.20 -1.44 -5.52
N ALA A 272 -9.98 -1.19 -4.49
CA ALA A 272 -9.77 -0.13 -3.52
C ALA A 272 -9.53 -0.76 -2.15
N MET A 273 -8.45 -0.37 -1.48
CA MET A 273 -8.22 -0.72 -0.08
C MET A 273 -8.68 0.41 0.82
N GLU A 274 -9.50 0.10 1.82
CA GLU A 274 -9.91 1.04 2.86
C GLU A 274 -9.53 0.49 4.23
N ARG A 275 -8.94 1.32 5.10
CA ARG A 275 -8.46 0.94 6.43
C ARG A 275 -9.15 1.71 7.55
N PHE A 276 -9.37 1.04 8.67
CA PHE A 276 -9.87 1.62 9.92
C PHE A 276 -9.09 1.05 11.09
N PHE A 277 -8.69 1.92 12.00
CA PHE A 277 -8.06 1.53 13.24
C PHE A 277 -8.76 2.14 14.45
N ALA A 278 -9.07 1.30 15.43
CA ALA A 278 -9.43 1.76 16.78
C ALA A 278 -8.76 0.87 17.84
N PRO A 279 -8.21 1.44 18.93
CA PRO A 279 -7.42 0.68 19.92
C PRO A 279 -8.10 -0.56 20.50
N ILE A 280 -9.43 -0.53 20.66
CA ILE A 280 -10.22 -1.65 21.23
C ILE A 280 -10.68 -2.63 20.14
N LEU A 281 -11.01 -2.12 18.95
CA LEU A 281 -11.60 -2.94 17.88
C LEU A 281 -10.55 -3.58 16.97
N GLY A 282 -9.30 -3.14 17.08
CA GLY A 282 -8.20 -3.53 16.20
C GLY A 282 -8.28 -2.86 14.83
N LEU A 283 -7.34 -3.24 13.98
CA LEU A 283 -7.32 -2.86 12.57
C LEU A 283 -8.40 -3.63 11.81
N ARG A 284 -9.04 -2.97 10.85
CA ARG A 284 -9.95 -3.56 9.87
C ARG A 284 -9.60 -3.02 8.50
N ILE A 285 -9.60 -3.91 7.52
CA ILE A 285 -9.31 -3.56 6.12
C ILE A 285 -10.45 -4.08 5.26
N HIS A 286 -10.98 -3.22 4.42
CA HIS A 286 -11.93 -3.56 3.37
C HIS A 286 -11.20 -3.50 2.03
N VAL A 287 -11.29 -4.57 1.25
CA VAL A 287 -10.96 -4.54 -0.17
C VAL A 287 -12.27 -4.54 -0.93
N ARG A 288 -12.45 -3.55 -1.80
CA ARG A 288 -13.66 -3.35 -2.59
C ARG A 288 -13.35 -3.27 -4.07
N ARG A 289 -14.32 -3.63 -4.90
CA ARG A 289 -14.24 -3.49 -6.35
C ARG A 289 -15.07 -2.29 -6.78
N LEU A 290 -14.40 -1.23 -7.22
CA LEU A 290 -15.03 -0.05 -7.80
C LEU A 290 -15.08 -0.21 -9.32
N THR A 291 -16.27 -0.13 -9.93
CA THR A 291 -16.43 -0.47 -11.35
C THR A 291 -16.17 0.72 -12.27
N ARG A 292 -15.65 0.47 -13.47
CA ARG A 292 -15.51 1.48 -14.53
C ARG A 292 -16.87 2.01 -14.95
N ALA A 293 -17.86 1.14 -15.09
CA ALA A 293 -19.22 1.53 -15.42
C ALA A 293 -19.83 2.49 -14.36
N GLY A 294 -19.54 2.27 -13.07
CA GLY A 294 -19.97 3.16 -11.99
C GLY A 294 -19.32 4.55 -12.07
N LEU A 295 -18.07 4.62 -12.51
CA LEU A 295 -17.38 5.88 -12.77
C LEU A 295 -18.03 6.66 -13.93
N ASP A 296 -18.35 5.96 -15.02
CA ASP A 296 -18.92 6.53 -16.25
C ASP A 296 -20.40 6.95 -16.10
N ALA A 297 -21.17 6.26 -15.26
CA ALA A 297 -22.61 6.47 -15.08
C ALA A 297 -22.98 7.76 -14.33
N GLY A 298 -22.02 8.43 -13.69
CA GLY A 298 -22.23 9.70 -12.99
C GLY A 298 -21.39 9.80 -11.72
N PRO A 299 -20.33 10.63 -11.69
CA PRO A 299 -19.26 10.54 -10.70
C PRO A 299 -19.63 11.04 -9.29
N ALA A 300 -20.89 11.41 -9.03
CA ALA A 300 -21.29 11.96 -7.72
C ALA A 300 -20.94 11.00 -6.57
N ARG A 301 -21.07 9.69 -6.79
CA ARG A 301 -20.57 8.63 -5.90
C ARG A 301 -20.05 7.44 -6.69
N TRP A 302 -18.76 7.17 -6.57
CA TRP A 302 -18.14 5.96 -7.09
C TRP A 302 -18.31 4.84 -6.06
N GLU A 303 -19.34 4.03 -6.26
CA GLU A 303 -19.69 2.90 -5.39
C GLU A 303 -18.96 1.64 -5.82
N GLY A 304 -18.75 0.73 -4.87
CA GLY A 304 -18.18 -0.58 -5.15
C GLY A 304 -18.63 -1.66 -4.20
N GLU A 305 -18.50 -2.89 -4.65
CA GLU A 305 -18.89 -4.07 -3.90
C GLU A 305 -17.75 -4.57 -3.01
N THR A 306 -18.09 -5.29 -1.95
CA THR A 306 -17.10 -5.89 -1.05
C THR A 306 -16.46 -7.10 -1.72
N VAL A 307 -15.12 -7.10 -1.79
CA VAL A 307 -14.31 -8.23 -2.28
C VAL A 307 -13.83 -9.06 -1.10
N ALA A 308 -13.28 -8.41 -0.08
CA ALA A 308 -12.77 -9.07 1.12
C ALA A 308 -12.79 -8.14 2.32
N ASP A 309 -13.09 -8.69 3.49
CA ASP A 309 -13.03 -8.01 4.77
C ASP A 309 -12.00 -8.70 5.66
N PHE A 310 -10.96 -7.97 6.07
CA PHE A 310 -9.93 -8.44 6.97
C PHE A 310 -10.13 -7.84 8.36
N ALA A 311 -10.07 -8.71 9.36
CA ALA A 311 -10.12 -8.35 10.77
C ALA A 311 -9.40 -9.41 11.61
N PRO A 312 -9.03 -9.11 12.87
CA PRO A 312 -8.59 -10.14 13.81
C PRO A 312 -9.60 -11.30 13.88
N PRO A 313 -9.15 -12.56 13.97
CA PRO A 313 -7.79 -13.00 14.32
C PRO A 313 -6.87 -13.26 13.12
N LEU A 314 -7.21 -12.79 11.91
CA LEU A 314 -6.27 -12.85 10.79
C LEU A 314 -4.99 -12.09 11.16
N ALA A 315 -3.84 -12.62 10.74
CA ALA A 315 -2.56 -11.97 10.91
C ALA A 315 -2.46 -10.78 9.95
N ILE A 316 -3.08 -9.66 10.32
CA ILE A 316 -3.01 -8.41 9.59
C ILE A 316 -2.16 -7.39 10.33
N ASP A 317 -1.67 -6.42 9.57
CA ASP A 317 -0.97 -5.23 10.04
C ASP A 317 -1.43 -4.04 9.19
N ASN A 318 -0.88 -2.84 9.38
CA ASN A 318 -1.29 -1.60 8.68
C ASN A 318 -1.04 -1.67 7.17
N PHE A 319 -1.80 -2.51 6.46
CA PHE A 319 -1.79 -2.60 5.01
C PHE A 319 -2.29 -1.30 4.42
N GLU A 320 -1.51 -0.73 3.51
CA GLU A 320 -1.82 0.53 2.86
C GLU A 320 -1.75 0.42 1.34
N GLY A 321 -0.75 -0.26 0.77
CA GLY A 321 -0.60 -0.40 -0.68
C GLY A 321 -1.22 -1.67 -1.29
N LEU A 322 -1.71 -1.54 -2.53
CA LEU A 322 -2.14 -2.63 -3.42
C LEU A 322 -1.35 -2.64 -4.73
N ALA A 323 -0.99 -3.83 -5.21
CA ALA A 323 -0.63 -4.04 -6.61
C ALA A 323 -1.45 -5.18 -7.22
N VAL A 324 -1.75 -5.05 -8.51
CA VAL A 324 -2.41 -6.09 -9.29
C VAL A 324 -1.53 -6.44 -10.49
N VAL A 325 -1.37 -7.73 -10.75
CA VAL A 325 -0.69 -8.26 -11.94
C VAL A 325 -1.43 -9.50 -12.43
N GLN A 326 -1.34 -9.78 -13.73
CA GLN A 326 -1.80 -11.06 -14.26
C GLN A 326 -0.90 -12.18 -13.70
N GLY A 327 -1.50 -13.09 -12.94
CA GLY A 327 -0.87 -14.30 -12.41
C GLY A 327 -0.86 -15.46 -13.41
N ALA A 328 -0.42 -16.63 -12.96
CA ALA A 328 -0.41 -17.85 -13.78
C ALA A 328 -1.85 -18.32 -14.09
N GLY A 329 -2.07 -18.84 -15.30
CA GLY A 329 -3.35 -19.44 -15.68
C GLY A 329 -4.54 -18.47 -15.66
N ASP A 330 -4.32 -17.21 -16.03
CA ASP A 330 -5.31 -16.11 -16.04
C ASP A 330 -5.84 -15.70 -14.66
N ALA A 331 -5.21 -16.15 -13.58
CA ALA A 331 -5.53 -15.65 -12.23
C ALA A 331 -5.14 -14.18 -12.11
N THR A 332 -5.97 -13.36 -11.47
CA THR A 332 -5.59 -11.98 -11.12
C THR A 332 -4.85 -12.01 -9.77
N ARG A 333 -3.54 -11.79 -9.79
CA ARG A 333 -2.71 -11.75 -8.58
C ARG A 333 -2.77 -10.36 -7.96
N VAL A 334 -3.12 -10.32 -6.67
CA VAL A 334 -3.17 -9.12 -5.83
C VAL A 334 -2.05 -9.21 -4.81
N TYR A 335 -1.25 -8.15 -4.67
CA TYR A 335 -0.30 -7.98 -3.59
C TYR A 335 -0.76 -6.88 -2.65
N MET A 336 -0.54 -7.08 -1.35
CA MET A 336 -0.80 -6.10 -0.31
C MET A 336 0.49 -5.88 0.49
N VAL A 337 0.87 -4.62 0.75
CA VAL A 337 2.01 -4.27 1.61
C VAL A 337 1.55 -3.51 2.85
N SER A 338 2.17 -3.79 4.00
CA SER A 338 1.93 -3.04 5.22
C SER A 338 3.10 -2.17 5.63
N ASP A 339 2.75 -1.05 6.23
CA ASP A 339 3.65 -0.11 6.85
C ASP A 339 3.83 -0.43 8.33
N ASP A 340 5.09 -0.43 8.77
CA ASP A 340 5.47 -0.62 10.15
C ASP A 340 5.49 0.70 10.96
N ASN A 341 5.24 1.84 10.33
CA ASN A 341 5.42 3.21 10.84
C ASN A 341 6.76 3.38 11.58
N PHE A 342 7.78 2.59 11.23
CA PHE A 342 9.04 2.46 11.96
C PHE A 342 8.88 2.24 13.48
N ASN A 343 7.84 1.51 13.89
CA ASN A 343 7.64 1.12 15.29
C ASN A 343 7.67 -0.40 15.46
N ALA A 344 8.11 -0.83 16.65
CA ALA A 344 8.33 -2.25 16.94
C ALA A 344 7.04 -3.06 17.15
N ALA A 345 5.86 -2.43 17.17
CA ALA A 345 4.59 -3.11 17.38
C ALA A 345 3.91 -3.51 16.07
N GLN A 346 4.30 -2.87 14.96
CA GLN A 346 3.84 -3.17 13.61
C GLN A 346 4.91 -3.92 12.82
N ARG A 347 4.51 -4.47 11.69
CA ARG A 347 5.36 -5.32 10.84
C ARG A 347 5.22 -4.87 9.40
N THR A 348 6.33 -4.97 8.66
CA THR A 348 6.30 -4.90 7.20
C THR A 348 5.91 -6.27 6.65
N LEU A 349 4.67 -6.40 6.19
CA LEU A 349 4.11 -7.60 5.59
C LEU A 349 3.95 -7.40 4.08
N LEU A 350 4.23 -8.45 3.31
CA LEU A 350 3.89 -8.52 1.88
C LEU A 350 3.06 -9.78 1.65
N TYR A 351 1.77 -9.60 1.35
CA TYR A 351 0.85 -10.71 1.09
C TYR A 351 0.54 -10.83 -0.39
N ALA A 352 0.39 -12.06 -0.85
CA ALA A 352 -0.07 -12.40 -2.19
C ALA A 352 -1.42 -13.12 -2.11
N PHE A 353 -2.36 -12.71 -2.94
CA PHE A 353 -3.66 -13.34 -3.12
C PHE A 353 -3.96 -13.54 -4.60
N ASP A 354 -4.74 -14.54 -4.94
CA ASP A 354 -5.41 -14.61 -6.24
C ASP A 354 -6.86 -14.15 -6.03
N LEU A 355 -7.30 -13.17 -6.82
CA LEU A 355 -8.69 -12.74 -6.87
C LEU A 355 -9.48 -13.76 -7.68
N LYS A 356 -10.44 -14.42 -7.03
CA LYS A 356 -11.36 -15.32 -7.72
C LYS A 356 -12.26 -14.51 -8.65
N PRO A 357 -12.61 -15.06 -9.83
CA PRO A 357 -13.69 -14.51 -10.62
C PRO A 357 -14.94 -14.39 -9.75
N PRO A 358 -15.79 -13.37 -9.96
CA PRO A 358 -17.12 -13.36 -9.37
C PRO A 358 -17.76 -14.71 -9.63
N ALA A 359 -18.31 -15.36 -8.61
CA ALA A 359 -18.96 -16.65 -8.79
C ALA A 359 -20.01 -16.47 -9.90
N GLU A 360 -19.83 -17.13 -11.05
CA GLU A 360 -20.91 -17.22 -12.02
C GLU A 360 -22.11 -17.76 -11.25
N LEU A 361 -23.20 -17.02 -11.24
CA LEU A 361 -24.49 -17.53 -10.81
C LEU A 361 -24.87 -18.65 -11.79
N THR A 362 -24.29 -19.84 -11.61
CA THR A 362 -24.79 -21.07 -12.21
C THR A 362 -26.15 -21.30 -11.58
N SER A 363 -27.15 -20.72 -12.22
CA SER A 363 -28.56 -21.02 -12.05
C SER A 363 -28.84 -22.43 -12.54
N GLU A 364 -28.22 -23.43 -11.92
CA GLU A 364 -28.75 -24.78 -11.96
C GLU A 364 -29.95 -24.82 -11.02
N LEU A 365 -31.08 -24.33 -11.54
CA LEU A 365 -32.39 -24.73 -11.01
C LEU A 365 -32.43 -26.26 -11.06
N PRO A 366 -32.78 -26.95 -9.96
CA PRO A 366 -32.94 -28.39 -9.99
C PRO A 366 -34.01 -28.73 -11.02
N LYS A 367 -33.62 -29.51 -12.04
CA LYS A 367 -34.58 -30.13 -12.95
C LYS A 367 -35.51 -31.00 -12.09
N LYS A 368 -36.79 -30.63 -12.04
CA LYS A 368 -37.86 -31.44 -11.45
C LYS A 368 -38.14 -32.67 -12.29
#